data_AF-A0A820EIS2-F1
#
_entry.id   AF-A0A820EIS2-F1
#
_cell.length_a   1.000
_cell.length_b   1.000
_cell.length_c   1.000
_cell.angle_alpha   90.00
_cell.angle_beta   90.00
_cell.angle_gamma   90.00
#
_symmetry.space_group_name_H-M   'P 1'
#
loop_
_entity.id
_entity.type
_entity.pdbx_description
1 polymer ?
#
loop_
_entity_poly.entity_id
_entity_poly.type
_entity_poly.pdbx_seq_one_letter_code
_entity_poly.pdbx_strand_id
1 'polypeptide(L)'
;MGFAHANISDMGSTWYGSPYDAYLVANQTLHSMLWLAQYEFAMPEREYKLGMLMWPQWHYGVLLLYGQHLALNHLVAINQIRILIGQHLLDQSTTDNTVEYITQGTRLNLHCWHTD
;
A
#
# COMPACT_ATOMS: atom_id res chain seq x y z
N MET A 1 -0.18 -13.52 14.69
CA MET A 1 -1.02 -12.46 14.09
C MET A 1 -2.18 -12.97 13.21
N GLY A 2 -2.13 -14.20 12.64
CA GLY A 2 -3.31 -14.83 12.03
C GLY A 2 -3.89 -14.14 10.79
N PHE A 3 -3.15 -13.21 10.17
CA PHE A 3 -3.60 -12.53 8.97
C PHE A 3 -3.61 -13.45 7.76
N ALA A 4 -4.68 -13.33 6.98
CA ALA A 4 -4.78 -13.92 5.66
C ALA A 4 -4.02 -13.07 4.62
N HIS A 5 -3.53 -13.69 3.56
CA HIS A 5 -2.77 -13.01 2.51
C HIS A 5 -3.45 -13.22 1.15
N ALA A 6 -3.76 -12.14 0.44
CA ALA A 6 -4.40 -12.15 -0.87
C ALA A 6 -3.41 -12.20 -2.06
N ASN A 7 -2.11 -12.36 -1.82
CA ASN A 7 -1.05 -12.30 -2.84
C ASN A 7 -1.07 -11.00 -3.67
N ILE A 8 -1.35 -9.87 -3.03
CA ILE A 8 -1.38 -8.54 -3.66
C ILE A 8 -0.06 -7.82 -3.41
N SER A 9 0.59 -7.39 -4.49
CA SER A 9 1.81 -6.57 -4.50
C SER A 9 1.64 -5.33 -5.37
N ASP A 10 2.62 -4.42 -5.33
CA ASP A 10 2.78 -3.29 -6.25
C ASP A 10 1.54 -2.38 -6.36
N MET A 11 0.87 -2.16 -5.23
CA MET A 11 -0.27 -1.25 -5.16
C MET A 11 0.19 0.19 -5.38
N GLY A 12 -0.48 0.88 -6.30
CA GLY A 12 -0.10 2.21 -6.74
C GLY A 12 -1.29 3.16 -6.88
N SER A 13 -1.04 4.30 -7.51
CA SER A 13 -2.03 5.36 -7.76
C SER A 13 -3.24 4.92 -8.60
N THR A 14 -3.16 3.74 -9.22
CA THR A 14 -4.19 3.15 -10.09
C THR A 14 -5.20 2.26 -9.36
N TRP A 15 -5.10 2.19 -8.04
CA TRP A 15 -5.95 1.37 -7.18
C TRP A 15 -7.02 2.24 -6.51
N TYR A 16 -8.28 1.82 -6.64
CA TYR A 16 -9.43 2.58 -6.17
C TYR A 16 -10.29 1.76 -5.21
N GLY A 17 -10.83 2.44 -4.21
CA GLY A 17 -11.79 1.91 -3.27
C GLY A 17 -12.76 3.00 -2.81
N SER A 18 -13.78 2.62 -2.05
CA SER A 18 -14.64 3.59 -1.42
C SER A 18 -13.90 4.32 -0.28
N PRO A 19 -14.36 5.52 0.13
CA PRO A 19 -13.82 6.19 1.32
C PRO A 19 -13.89 5.31 2.59
N TYR A 20 -14.89 4.43 2.67
CA TYR A 20 -15.03 3.48 3.76
C TYR A 20 -13.91 2.43 3.76
N ASP A 21 -13.51 1.93 2.58
CA ASP A 21 -12.38 0.99 2.45
C ASP A 21 -11.07 1.66 2.90
N ALA A 22 -10.86 2.93 2.54
CA ALA A 22 -9.68 3.69 2.97
C ALA A 22 -9.62 3.82 4.50
N TYR A 23 -10.76 4.08 5.15
CA TYR A 23 -10.86 4.10 6.61
C TYR A 23 -10.54 2.74 7.24
N LEU A 24 -11.10 1.64 6.71
CA LEU A 24 -10.84 0.29 7.23
C LEU A 24 -9.36 -0.09 7.11
N VAL A 25 -8.76 0.19 5.96
CA VAL A 25 -7.34 -0.05 5.71
C VAL A 25 -6.48 0.77 6.67
N ALA A 26 -6.77 2.07 6.84
CA ALA A 26 -6.03 2.93 7.76
C ALA A 26 -6.11 2.42 9.21
N ASN A 27 -7.31 2.04 9.67
CA ASN A 27 -7.50 1.49 11.01
C ASN A 27 -6.74 0.18 11.22
N GLN A 28 -6.85 -0.76 10.28
CA GLN A 28 -6.16 -2.05 10.35
C GLN A 28 -4.63 -1.89 10.22
N THR A 29 -4.16 -0.88 9.49
CA THR A 29 -2.74 -0.52 9.38
C THR A 29 -2.19 -0.12 10.73
N LEU A 30 -2.88 0.76 11.47
CA LEU A 30 -2.47 1.17 12.81
C LEU A 30 -2.38 -0.02 13.78
N HIS A 31 -3.36 -0.93 13.75
CA HIS A 31 -3.32 -2.17 14.55
C HIS A 31 -2.11 -3.04 14.19
N SER A 32 -1.82 -3.15 12.89
CA SER A 32 -0.68 -3.93 12.41
C SER A 32 0.64 -3.31 12.85
N MET A 33 0.78 -1.99 12.71
CA MET A 33 1.95 -1.23 13.16
C MET A 33 2.20 -1.41 14.66
N LEU A 34 1.16 -1.28 15.49
CA LEU A 34 1.27 -1.40 16.95
C LEU A 34 1.74 -2.79 17.36
N TRP A 35 1.21 -3.83 16.72
CA TRP A 35 1.63 -5.20 17.02
C TRP A 35 3.06 -5.48 16.56
N LEU A 36 3.44 -5.06 15.35
CA LEU A 36 4.82 -5.19 14.87
C LEU A 36 5.80 -4.50 15.83
N ALA A 37 5.47 -3.27 16.26
CA ALA A 37 6.22 -2.50 17.24
C ALA A 37 6.38 -3.25 18.58
N GLN A 38 5.32 -3.89 19.05
CA GLN A 38 5.27 -4.52 20.37
C GLN A 38 5.87 -5.93 20.42
N TYR A 39 5.79 -6.70 19.33
CA TYR A 39 6.05 -8.14 19.38
C TYR A 39 7.09 -8.66 18.39
N GLU A 40 7.27 -8.01 17.24
CA GLU A 40 8.13 -8.54 16.17
C GLU A 40 9.56 -7.98 16.21
N PHE A 41 9.78 -6.80 16.81
CA PHE A 41 11.14 -6.34 17.10
C PHE A 41 11.75 -7.10 18.28
N ALA A 42 13.07 -7.32 18.24
CA ALA A 42 13.76 -8.06 19.30
C ALA A 42 13.71 -7.33 20.66
N MET A 43 13.89 -8.08 21.75
CA MET A 43 13.68 -7.58 23.12
C MET A 43 14.51 -6.32 23.46
N PRO A 44 15.81 -6.24 23.16
CA PRO A 44 16.59 -5.03 23.46
C PRO A 44 16.23 -3.82 22.57
N GLU A 45 15.66 -4.05 21.39
CA GLU A 45 15.03 -3.04 20.53
C GLU A 45 13.76 -2.47 21.16
N ARG A 46 12.90 -3.34 21.71
CA ARG A 46 11.66 -2.95 22.42
C ARG A 46 11.90 -2.25 23.75
N GLU A 47 12.94 -2.64 24.47
CA GLU A 47 13.32 -2.06 25.76
C GLU A 47 14.12 -0.76 25.62
N TYR A 48 14.24 -0.23 24.40
CA TYR A 48 15.01 0.98 24.09
C TYR A 48 16.50 0.87 24.47
N LYS A 49 17.02 -0.35 24.70
CA LYS A 49 18.38 -0.62 25.19
C LYS A 49 19.45 -0.54 24.10
N LEU A 50 19.05 -0.72 22.83
CA LEU A 50 19.94 -0.61 21.66
C LEU A 50 19.75 0.69 20.86
N GLY A 51 18.66 1.43 21.10
CA GLY A 51 18.11 2.40 20.14
C GLY A 51 18.51 3.87 20.26
N MET A 52 19.14 4.32 21.35
CA MET A 52 19.40 5.77 21.52
C MET A 52 20.58 6.34 20.70
N LEU A 53 21.38 5.50 20.03
CA LEU A 53 22.48 5.98 19.17
C LEU A 53 22.18 5.93 17.67
N MET A 54 21.22 5.11 17.21
CA MET A 54 20.99 4.93 15.76
C MET A 54 19.53 4.71 15.33
N TRP A 55 18.54 4.81 16.21
CA TRP A 55 17.12 4.66 15.81
C TRP A 55 16.28 5.93 15.95
N PRO A 56 16.27 6.78 14.91
CA PRO A 56 15.31 7.87 14.82
C PRO A 56 13.87 7.38 14.65
N GLN A 57 12.91 8.29 14.87
CA GLN A 57 11.47 8.07 14.74
C GLN A 57 10.99 7.62 13.35
N TRP A 58 11.87 7.55 12.33
CA TRP A 58 11.54 7.11 10.97
C TRP A 58 11.09 5.64 10.88
N HIS A 59 11.37 4.81 11.89
CA HIS A 59 10.95 3.40 11.88
C HIS A 59 9.42 3.23 11.89
N TYR A 60 8.66 4.19 12.44
CA TYR A 60 7.21 4.18 12.32
C TYR A 60 6.74 4.44 10.89
N GLY A 61 7.50 5.20 10.09
CA GLY A 61 7.25 5.32 8.66
C GLY A 61 7.47 4.01 7.92
N VAL A 62 8.47 3.23 8.32
CA VAL A 62 8.70 1.88 7.76
C VAL A 62 7.61 0.90 8.22
N LEU A 63 7.23 0.95 9.49
CA LEU A 63 6.09 0.17 10.01
C LEU A 63 4.79 0.51 9.31
N LEU A 64 4.58 1.78 8.93
CA LEU A 64 3.42 2.19 8.15
C LEU A 64 3.36 1.44 6.83
N LEU A 65 4.48 1.32 6.10
CA LEU A 65 4.55 0.59 4.83
C LEU A 65 4.24 -0.91 5.02
N TYR A 66 4.89 -1.55 6.01
CA TYR A 66 4.65 -2.97 6.29
C TYR A 66 3.23 -3.22 6.82
N GLY A 67 2.77 -2.39 7.74
CA GLY A 67 1.44 -2.47 8.34
C GLY A 67 0.35 -2.27 7.31
N GLN A 68 0.53 -1.35 6.37
CA GLN A 68 -0.39 -1.12 5.27
C GLN A 68 -0.44 -2.32 4.32
N HIS A 69 0.72 -2.90 3.98
CA HIS A 69 0.80 -4.09 3.15
C HIS A 69 0.04 -5.27 3.78
N LEU A 70 0.23 -5.50 5.09
CA LEU A 70 -0.48 -6.52 5.86
C LEU A 70 -1.99 -6.25 5.92
N ALA A 71 -2.38 -5.03 6.24
CA ALA A 71 -3.79 -4.64 6.37
C ALA A 71 -4.57 -4.85 5.08
N LEU A 72 -4.04 -4.37 3.94
CA LEU A 72 -4.68 -4.53 2.63
C LEU A 72 -4.82 -5.99 2.24
N ASN A 73 -3.74 -6.76 2.34
CA ASN A 73 -3.76 -8.17 2.02
C ASN A 73 -4.74 -8.96 2.87
N HIS A 74 -4.83 -8.63 4.16
CA HIS A 74 -5.78 -9.26 5.06
C HIS A 74 -7.22 -8.92 4.71
N LEU A 75 -7.54 -7.63 4.58
CA LEU A 75 -8.90 -7.16 4.33
C LEU A 75 -9.46 -7.62 2.98
N VAL A 76 -8.60 -7.71 1.95
CA VAL A 76 -9.00 -8.30 0.66
C VAL A 76 -9.20 -9.81 0.79
N ALA A 77 -8.30 -10.52 1.46
CA ALA A 77 -8.40 -11.98 1.60
C ALA A 77 -9.69 -12.41 2.34
N ILE A 78 -10.19 -11.61 3.27
CA ILE A 78 -11.44 -11.86 3.99
C ILE A 78 -12.67 -11.22 3.34
N ASN A 79 -12.53 -10.67 2.13
CA ASN A 79 -13.60 -9.99 1.38
C ASN A 79 -14.26 -8.82 2.12
N GLN A 80 -13.53 -8.14 3.02
CA GLN A 80 -14.04 -6.94 3.70
C GLN A 80 -13.90 -5.67 2.87
N ILE A 81 -12.90 -5.62 1.99
CA ILE A 81 -12.73 -4.54 1.02
C ILE A 81 -12.63 -5.14 -0.38
N ARG A 82 -13.05 -4.36 -1.38
CA ARG A 82 -12.85 -4.71 -2.79
C ARG A 82 -12.08 -3.59 -3.47
N ILE A 83 -10.89 -3.92 -3.95
CA ILE A 83 -10.06 -2.95 -4.67
C ILE A 83 -10.31 -3.11 -6.17
N LEU A 84 -10.50 -1.97 -6.85
CA LEU A 84 -10.60 -1.90 -8.30
C LEU A 84 -9.28 -1.38 -8.85
N ILE A 85 -8.71 -2.08 -9.82
CA ILE A 85 -7.48 -1.68 -10.48
C ILE A 85 -7.85 -1.03 -11.81
N GLY A 86 -7.72 0.30 -11.89
CA GLY A 86 -7.95 1.08 -13.11
C GLY A 86 -6.68 1.23 -13.94
N GLN A 87 -5.91 0.16 -14.13
CA GLN A 87 -4.60 0.20 -14.79
C GLN A 87 -4.68 0.84 -16.19
N HIS A 88 -5.74 0.55 -16.93
CA HIS A 88 -5.98 1.11 -18.27
C HIS A 88 -6.40 2.58 -18.30
N LEU A 89 -6.70 3.18 -17.14
CA LEU A 89 -7.16 4.58 -17.04
C LEU A 89 -6.02 5.55 -16.77
N LEU A 90 -4.97 5.12 -16.05
CA LEU A 90 -3.91 6.00 -15.55
C LEU A 90 -2.49 5.64 -16.02
N ASP A 91 -2.21 4.37 -16.38
CA ASP A 91 -0.89 3.91 -16.83
C ASP A 91 -0.86 3.78 -18.36
N GLN A 92 0.07 4.50 -19.01
CA GLN A 92 0.28 4.41 -20.46
C GLN A 92 1.78 4.33 -20.80
N SER A 93 2.13 3.59 -21.86
CA SER A 93 3.50 3.61 -22.38
C SER A 93 3.84 4.96 -23.00
N THR A 94 5.02 5.51 -22.68
CA THR A 94 5.50 6.80 -23.19
C THR A 94 5.73 6.79 -24.70
N THR A 95 5.84 5.60 -25.31
CA THR A 95 6.04 5.40 -26.76
C THR A 95 4.81 4.87 -27.47
N ASP A 96 3.67 4.81 -26.77
CA ASP A 96 2.43 4.31 -27.33
C ASP A 96 1.88 5.29 -28.38
N ASN A 97 2.06 4.94 -29.66
CA ASN A 97 1.58 5.72 -30.80
C ASN A 97 0.08 5.52 -31.09
N THR A 98 -0.64 4.73 -30.29
CA THR A 98 -2.09 4.48 -30.45
C THR A 98 -2.98 5.60 -29.87
N VAL A 99 -2.45 6.84 -29.81
CA VAL A 99 -3.16 8.02 -29.28
C VAL A 99 -4.32 8.43 -30.20
N GLU A 100 -5.40 7.66 -30.16
CA GLU A 100 -6.67 7.98 -30.81
C GLU A 100 -7.63 8.74 -29.87
N TYR A 101 -7.24 9.03 -28.62
CA TYR A 101 -8.23 9.33 -27.56
C TYR A 101 -8.02 10.59 -26.69
N ILE A 102 -7.18 11.56 -27.07
CA ILE A 102 -7.18 12.87 -26.38
C ILE A 102 -8.47 13.68 -26.70
N THR A 103 -9.20 13.32 -27.77
CA THR A 103 -10.43 14.00 -28.20
C THR A 103 -11.72 13.50 -27.56
N GLN A 104 -11.72 12.40 -26.78
CA GLN A 104 -12.95 11.83 -26.20
C GLN A 104 -13.03 11.87 -24.65
N GLY A 105 -12.01 12.34 -23.94
CA GLY A 105 -12.08 12.53 -22.48
C GLY A 105 -12.24 11.25 -21.64
N THR A 106 -11.91 10.08 -22.20
CA THR A 106 -12.16 8.76 -21.58
C THR A 106 -10.97 8.19 -20.80
N ARG A 107 -9.80 8.85 -20.79
CA ARG A 107 -8.62 8.43 -20.03
C ARG A 107 -8.07 9.57 -19.18
N LEU A 108 -7.69 9.28 -17.93
CA LEU A 108 -7.12 10.23 -16.97
C LEU A 108 -5.62 9.93 -16.84
N ASN A 109 -4.75 10.54 -17.64
CA ASN A 109 -3.34 10.15 -17.60
C ASN A 109 -2.63 10.73 -16.36
N LEU A 110 -2.09 9.88 -15.50
CA LEU A 110 -1.30 10.28 -14.32
C LEU A 110 0.12 9.69 -14.33
N HIS A 111 0.38 8.60 -15.05
CA HIS A 111 1.66 7.92 -15.02
C HIS A 111 2.06 7.37 -16.41
N CYS A 112 3.23 7.78 -16.90
CA CYS A 112 3.82 7.28 -18.13
C CYS A 112 5.05 6.42 -17.80
N TRP A 113 5.19 5.26 -18.44
CA TRP A 113 6.35 4.39 -18.27
C TRP A 113 6.98 4.04 -19.62
N HIS A 114 8.31 3.89 -19.65
CA HIS A 114 9.05 3.45 -20.82
C HIS A 114 9.46 1.99 -20.60
N THR A 115 9.13 1.08 -21.52
CA THR A 115 9.88 -0.19 -21.64
C THR A 115 10.97 0.02 -22.66
N ASP A 116 12.19 -0.33 -22.27
CA ASP A 116 13.33 -0.48 -23.19
C ASP A 116 13.00 -1.40 -24.38
#